data_AF-A0A3N5P1Y3-F1
#
_entry.id   AF-A0A3N5P1Y3-F1
#
_cell.length_a   1.000
_cell.length_b   1.000
_cell.length_c   1.000
_cell.angle_alpha   90.00
_cell.angle_beta   90.00
_cell.angle_gamma   90.00
#
_symmetry.space_group_name_H-M   'P 1'
#
loop_
_entity.id
_entity.type
_entity.pdbx_description
1 polymer ?
#
loop_
_entity_poly.entity_id
_entity_poly.type
_entity_poly.pdbx_seq_one_letter_code
_entity_poly.pdbx_strand_id
1 'polypeptide(L)'
;MQNPFDTIESAHQYMQLLDKVLEEVQATTEDDLKRIALADVEGIGRSADAVHLVSYKIEQLRHHVKAGSRILNDLRTMRRLLMGERRGAEYDASVSRRVS
;
A
#
# COMPACT_ATOMS: atom_id res chain seq x y z
N MET A 1 -7.24 19.21 -8.15
CA MET A 1 -6.66 17.90 -7.78
C MET A 1 -6.93 17.70 -6.30
N GLN A 2 -7.51 16.56 -5.90
CA GLN A 2 -7.53 16.19 -4.47
C GLN A 2 -6.11 15.74 -4.10
N ASN A 3 -5.59 16.23 -2.97
CA ASN A 3 -4.27 15.83 -2.50
C ASN A 3 -4.37 14.39 -1.96
N PRO A 4 -3.44 13.49 -2.34
CA PRO A 4 -3.48 12.08 -1.94
C PRO A 4 -3.41 11.85 -0.42
N PHE A 5 -3.15 12.90 0.36
CA PHE A 5 -3.03 12.85 1.81
C PHE A 5 -4.17 13.58 2.54
N ASP A 6 -5.23 14.00 1.83
CA ASP A 6 -6.36 14.73 2.43
C ASP A 6 -7.25 13.84 3.31
N THR A 7 -7.36 12.55 2.97
CA THR A 7 -8.25 11.60 3.66
C THR A 7 -7.65 10.20 3.75
N ILE A 8 -8.16 9.38 4.66
CA ILE A 8 -7.79 7.95 4.75
C ILE A 8 -8.10 7.22 3.44
N GLU A 9 -9.20 7.57 2.76
CA GLU A 9 -9.56 7.02 1.45
C GLU A 9 -8.52 7.34 0.38
N SER A 10 -8.13 8.60 0.26
CA SER A 10 -7.16 9.04 -0.74
C SER A 10 -5.76 8.50 -0.43
N ALA A 11 -5.37 8.41 0.84
CA ALA A 11 -4.12 7.77 1.26
C ALA A 11 -4.09 6.27 0.95
N HIS A 12 -5.21 5.56 1.16
CA HIS A 12 -5.34 4.15 0.79
C HIS A 12 -5.21 3.95 -0.72
N GLN A 13 -5.87 4.79 -1.52
CA GLN A 13 -5.76 4.75 -2.98
C GLN A 13 -4.33 5.04 -3.44
N TYR A 14 -3.65 6.01 -2.83
CA TYR A 14 -2.26 6.32 -3.11
C TYR A 14 -1.35 5.11 -2.82
N MET A 15 -1.52 4.42 -1.69
CA MET A 15 -0.74 3.21 -1.38
C MET A 15 -0.96 2.09 -2.39
N GLN A 16 -2.17 1.94 -2.94
CA GLN A 16 -2.45 0.98 -4.00
C GLN A 16 -1.75 1.34 -5.32
N LEU A 17 -1.70 2.63 -5.67
CA LEU A 17 -0.96 3.11 -6.84
C LEU A 17 0.56 2.92 -6.65
N LEU A 18 1.06 3.22 -5.46
CA LEU A 18 2.47 3.06 -5.12
C LEU A 18 2.91 1.58 -5.21
N ASP A 19 2.10 0.63 -4.73
CA ASP A 19 2.42 -0.80 -4.86
C ASP A 19 2.52 -1.23 -6.33
N LYS A 20 1.66 -0.71 -7.21
CA LYS A 20 1.73 -0.98 -8.67
C LYS A 20 3.01 -0.43 -9.28
N VAL A 21 3.37 0.82 -8.96
CA VAL A 21 4.62 1.42 -9.45
C VAL A 21 5.83 0.61 -8.97
N LEU A 22 5.82 0.16 -7.71
CA LEU A 22 6.91 -0.66 -7.17
C LEU A 22 6.96 -2.06 -7.79
N GLU A 23 5.82 -2.63 -8.18
CA GLU A 23 5.76 -3.88 -8.94
C GLU A 23 6.38 -3.73 -10.33
N GLU A 24 6.07 -2.65 -11.04
CA GLU A 24 6.67 -2.33 -12.33
C GLU A 24 8.19 -2.11 -12.20
N VAL A 25 8.61 -1.34 -11.20
CA VAL A 25 10.04 -1.10 -10.90
C VAL A 25 10.75 -2.40 -10.56
N GLN A 26 10.12 -3.30 -9.80
CA GLN A 26 10.71 -4.60 -9.50
C GLN A 26 10.95 -5.41 -10.78
N ALA A 27 9.95 -5.49 -11.66
CA ALA A 27 10.06 -6.25 -12.91
C ALA A 27 11.14 -5.69 -13.84
N THR A 28 11.18 -4.37 -14.03
CA THR A 28 12.20 -3.74 -14.88
C THR A 28 13.60 -3.87 -14.29
N THR A 29 13.72 -3.69 -12.97
CA THR A 29 15.00 -3.84 -12.27
C THR A 29 15.50 -5.27 -12.37
N GLU A 30 14.67 -6.30 -12.16
CA GLU A 30 15.09 -7.70 -12.31
C GLU A 30 15.64 -8.00 -13.72
N ASP A 31 15.06 -7.43 -14.76
CA ASP A 31 15.54 -7.62 -16.14
C ASP A 31 16.87 -6.91 -16.40
N ASP A 32 17.04 -5.70 -15.89
CA ASP A 32 18.30 -4.96 -16.00
C ASP A 32 19.42 -5.63 -15.21
N LEU A 33 19.11 -6.14 -14.02
CA LEU A 33 20.05 -6.88 -13.18
C LEU A 33 20.48 -8.20 -13.84
N LYS A 34 19.57 -8.92 -14.52
CA LYS A 34 19.94 -10.10 -15.34
C LYS A 34 20.89 -9.71 -16.49
N ARG A 35 20.64 -8.59 -17.17
CA ARG A 35 21.54 -8.10 -18.25
C ARG A 35 22.92 -7.77 -17.72
N ILE A 36 23.01 -7.08 -16.59
CA ILE A 36 24.28 -6.73 -15.94
C ILE A 36 25.03 -8.00 -15.53
N ALA A 37 24.35 -8.96 -14.90
CA ALA A 37 24.96 -10.22 -14.48
C ALA A 37 25.49 -11.06 -15.66
N LEU A 38 24.81 -11.03 -16.82
CA LEU A 38 25.25 -11.72 -18.03
C LEU A 38 26.44 -11.02 -18.74
N ALA A 39 26.58 -9.70 -18.58
CA ALA A 39 27.65 -8.92 -19.17
C ALA A 39 28.94 -8.90 -18.31
N ASP A 40 28.83 -9.18 -17.00
CA ASP A 40 29.94 -9.10 -16.04
C ASP A 40 30.81 -10.38 -16.04
N VAL A 41 31.45 -10.66 -17.17
CA VAL A 41 32.32 -11.84 -17.37
C VAL A 41 33.67 -11.73 -16.62
N GLU A 42 34.04 -10.56 -16.10
CA GLU A 42 35.38 -10.32 -15.50
C GLU A 42 35.41 -9.62 -14.11
N GLY A 43 34.27 -9.22 -13.51
CA GLY A 43 34.21 -8.39 -12.28
C GLY A 43 33.42 -8.99 -11.10
N ILE A 44 33.66 -10.27 -10.79
CA ILE A 44 32.76 -11.15 -10.04
C ILE A 44 32.73 -10.85 -8.53
N GLY A 45 31.59 -10.34 -8.03
CA GLY A 45 31.22 -10.31 -6.61
C GLY A 45 30.40 -9.08 -6.23
N ARG A 46 31.01 -7.89 -6.32
CA ARG A 46 30.39 -6.64 -5.83
C ARG A 46 29.16 -6.22 -6.65
N SER A 47 29.14 -6.48 -7.96
CA SER A 47 27.98 -6.20 -8.82
C SER A 47 26.79 -7.09 -8.46
N ALA A 48 27.03 -8.38 -8.23
CA ALA A 48 25.99 -9.34 -7.84
C ALA A 48 25.43 -9.04 -6.44
N ASP A 49 26.28 -8.66 -5.48
CA ASP A 49 25.84 -8.24 -4.15
C ASP A 49 24.98 -6.97 -4.20
N ALA A 50 25.38 -5.98 -5.00
CA ALA A 50 24.61 -4.76 -5.21
C ALA A 50 23.25 -5.06 -5.87
N VAL A 51 23.23 -5.98 -6.84
CA VAL A 51 22.03 -6.48 -7.50
C VAL A 51 21.05 -7.09 -6.50
N HIS A 52 21.52 -8.02 -5.67
CA HIS A 52 20.69 -8.63 -4.64
C HIS A 52 20.18 -7.63 -3.60
N LEU A 53 21.02 -6.67 -3.21
CA LEU A 53 20.63 -5.63 -2.27
C LEU A 53 19.50 -4.74 -2.80
N VAL A 54 19.56 -4.36 -4.08
CA VAL A 54 18.51 -3.56 -4.72
C VAL A 54 17.18 -4.32 -4.76
N SER A 55 17.19 -5.57 -5.23
CA SER A 55 15.98 -6.41 -5.26
C SER A 55 15.37 -6.56 -3.86
N TYR A 56 16.21 -6.83 -2.86
CA TYR A 56 15.78 -6.94 -1.46
C TYR A 56 15.16 -5.65 -0.95
N LYS A 57 15.73 -4.48 -1.27
CA LYS A 57 15.20 -3.18 -0.83
C LYS A 57 13.86 -2.84 -1.48
N ILE A 58 13.67 -3.20 -2.75
CA ILE A 58 12.38 -3.05 -3.43
C ILE A 58 11.33 -3.95 -2.78
N GLU A 59 11.65 -5.22 -2.53
CA GLU A 59 10.74 -6.16 -1.85
C GLU A 59 10.37 -5.67 -0.44
N GLN A 60 11.36 -5.21 0.34
CA GLN A 60 11.15 -4.61 1.66
C GLN A 60 10.20 -3.41 1.59
N LEU A 61 10.39 -2.52 0.62
CA LEU A 61 9.50 -1.37 0.43
C LEU A 61 8.08 -1.80 0.07
N ARG A 62 7.91 -2.75 -0.86
CA ARG A 62 6.59 -3.31 -1.22
C ARG A 62 5.88 -3.94 -0.02
N HIS A 63 6.62 -4.65 0.84
CA HIS A 63 6.07 -5.22 2.07
C HIS A 63 5.47 -4.13 2.96
N HIS A 64 6.20 -3.03 3.20
CA HIS A 64 5.72 -1.92 4.01
C HIS A 64 4.53 -1.19 3.37
N VAL A 65 4.54 -0.98 2.06
CA VAL A 65 3.40 -0.37 1.33
C VAL A 65 2.14 -1.22 1.46
N LYS A 66 2.24 -2.55 1.30
CA LYS A 66 1.11 -3.46 1.47
C LYS A 66 0.59 -3.47 2.91
N ALA A 67 1.49 -3.45 3.89
CA ALA A 67 1.10 -3.36 5.30
C ALA A 67 0.36 -2.05 5.60
N GLY A 68 0.88 -0.91 5.13
CA GLY A 68 0.24 0.39 5.26
C GLY A 68 -1.14 0.44 4.58
N SER A 69 -1.25 -0.11 3.38
CA SER A 69 -2.52 -0.22 2.64
C SER A 69 -3.57 -1.00 3.44
N ARG A 70 -3.20 -2.15 4.03
CA ARG A 70 -4.11 -2.95 4.88
C ARG A 70 -4.58 -2.15 6.10
N ILE A 71 -3.67 -1.50 6.82
CA ILE A 71 -4.01 -0.67 7.99
C ILE A 71 -4.98 0.46 7.61
N LEU A 72 -4.74 1.15 6.49
CA LEU A 72 -5.63 2.22 6.03
C LEU A 72 -7.02 1.68 5.67
N ASN A 73 -7.10 0.49 5.07
CA ASN A 73 -8.38 -0.16 4.80
C ASN A 73 -9.11 -0.57 6.08
N ASP A 74 -8.39 -1.05 7.09
CA ASP A 74 -8.95 -1.42 8.39
C ASP A 74 -9.50 -0.17 9.11
N LEU A 75 -8.75 0.93 9.12
CA LEU A 75 -9.20 2.23 9.64
C LEU A 75 -10.46 2.73 8.94
N ARG A 76 -10.51 2.62 7.61
CA ARG A 76 -11.70 2.96 6.81
C ARG A 76 -12.90 2.10 7.21
N THR A 77 -12.69 0.80 7.41
CA THR A 77 -13.75 -0.13 7.80
C THR A 77 -14.26 0.17 9.20
N MET A 78 -13.36 0.38 10.17
CA MET A 78 -13.71 0.76 11.54
C MET A 78 -14.51 2.07 11.58
N ARG A 79 -14.08 3.09 10.83
CA ARG A 79 -14.82 4.37 10.73
C ARG A 79 -16.25 4.15 10.23
N ARG A 80 -16.43 3.30 9.21
CA ARG A 80 -17.74 2.99 8.64
C ARG A 80 -18.63 2.24 9.63
N LEU A 81 -18.09 1.26 10.35
CA LEU A 81 -18.81 0.51 11.38
C LEU A 81 -19.28 1.43 12.50
N LEU A 82 -18.37 2.21 13.08
CA LEU A 82 -18.68 3.15 14.17
C LEU A 82 -19.71 4.22 13.75
N MET A 83 -19.65 4.71 12.52
CA MET A 83 -20.66 5.65 12.00
C MET A 83 -21.99 4.97 11.69
N GLY A 84 -21.99 3.73 11.22
CA GLY A 84 -23.19 2.93 10.99
C GLY A 84 -23.93 2.65 12.29
N GLU A 85 -23.20 2.23 13.33
CA GLU A 85 -23.73 2.01 14.68
C GLU A 85 -24.35 3.28 15.26
N ARG A 86 -23.67 4.43 15.13
CA ARG A 86 -24.23 5.72 15.59
C ARG A 86 -25.54 6.08 14.88
N ARG A 87 -25.62 5.91 13.55
CA ARG A 87 -26.86 6.19 12.82
C ARG A 87 -27.99 5.24 13.19
N GLY A 88 -27.69 3.98 13.44
CA GLY A 88 -28.67 2.99 13.92
C GLY A 88 -29.24 3.41 15.29
N ALA A 89 -28.38 3.78 16.23
CA ALA A 89 -28.79 4.25 17.55
C ALA A 89 -29.64 5.54 17.48
N GLU A 90 -29.27 6.49 16.61
CA GLU A 90 -30.06 7.71 16.36
C GLU A 90 -31.44 7.39 15.76
N TYR A 91 -31.50 6.43 14.83
CA TYR A 91 -32.76 5.95 14.26
C TYR A 91 -33.66 5.34 15.33
N ASP A 92 -33.14 4.41 16.13
CA ASP A 92 -33.90 3.76 17.21
C ASP A 92 -34.41 4.76 18.25
N ALA A 93 -33.57 5.73 18.65
CA ALA A 93 -33.95 6.81 19.55
C ALA A 93 -35.05 7.71 18.96
N SER A 94 -34.99 7.99 17.65
CA SER A 94 -36.01 8.78 16.95
C SER A 94 -37.34 8.06 16.81
N VAL A 95 -37.32 6.74 16.63
CA VAL A 95 -38.52 5.90 16.62
C VAL A 95 -39.15 5.90 18.01
N SER A 96 -38.37 5.61 19.05
CA SER A 96 -38.88 5.54 20.44
C SER A 96 -39.54 6.85 20.90
N ARG A 97 -39.01 8.01 20.49
CA ARG A 97 -39.59 9.34 20.79
C ARG A 97 -40.90 9.63 20.06
N ARG A 98 -41.20 8.95 18.96
CA ARG A 98 -42.44 9.12 18.18
C ARG A 98 -43.61 8.25 18.68
N VAL A 99 -43.32 7.22 19.48
CA VAL A 99 -44.34 6.29 20.02
C VAL A 99 -44.69 6.61 21.48
N SER A 100 -44.06 7.65 22.07
CA SER A 100 -44.35 8.17 23.41
C SER A 100 -45.12 9.47 23.32
#